data_AF-A0AAV0Y3T3-F1
#
_entry.id   AF-A0AAV0Y3T3-F1
#
_cell.length_a   1.000
_cell.length_b   1.000
_cell.length_c   1.000
_cell.angle_alpha   90.00
_cell.angle_beta   90.00
_cell.angle_gamma   90.00
#
_symmetry.space_group_name_H-M   'P 1'
#
loop_
_entity.id
_entity.type
_entity.pdbx_description
1 polymer ?
#
loop_
_entity_poly.entity_id
_entity_poly.type
_entity_poly.pdbx_seq_one_letter_code
_entity_poly.pdbx_strand_id
1 'polypeptide(L)'
;MTDWTNEISIKFVELYQTEEILWNAKHRNHKDKAKMNDAWCRISKILNIPIEDLKNKINSIMATFRGNLRKKKASIKSGAGQNDIYRQIWFLYDQMESFLGKLNDCNMTLNTEEVNVITS
;
A
#
# COMPACT_ATOMS: atom_id res chain seq x y z
N MET A 1 -19.90 0.91 -3.56
CA MET A 1 -18.95 1.13 -2.44
C MET A 1 -18.88 -0.14 -1.65
N THR A 2 -17.73 -0.82 -1.71
CA THR A 2 -17.43 -1.95 -0.84
C THR A 2 -17.31 -1.50 0.62
N ASP A 3 -17.91 -2.25 1.54
CA ASP A 3 -17.74 -2.02 2.98
C ASP A 3 -16.40 -2.60 3.44
N TRP A 4 -15.50 -1.74 3.90
CA TRP A 4 -14.13 -2.11 4.25
C TRP A 4 -14.00 -2.29 5.75
N THR A 5 -14.35 -3.47 6.24
CA THR A 5 -14.07 -3.85 7.63
C THR A 5 -12.57 -4.03 7.86
N ASN A 6 -12.14 -4.03 9.12
CA ASN A 6 -10.74 -4.29 9.47
C ASN A 6 -10.29 -5.67 8.98
N GLU A 7 -11.15 -6.68 9.08
CA GLU A 7 -10.87 -8.05 8.61
C GLU A 7 -10.67 -8.11 7.09
N ILE A 8 -11.56 -7.47 6.31
CA ILE A 8 -11.43 -7.41 4.85
C ILE A 8 -10.16 -6.65 4.48
N SER A 9 -9.86 -5.57 5.19
CA SER A 9 -8.67 -4.76 4.95
C SER A 9 -7.38 -5.53 5.26
N ILE A 10 -7.34 -6.31 6.35
CA ILE A 10 -6.23 -7.21 6.69
C ILE A 10 -6.05 -8.25 5.59
N LYS A 11 -7.11 -8.98 5.26
CA LYS A 11 -7.06 -10.04 4.26
C LYS A 11 -6.68 -9.52 2.88
N PHE A 12 -7.11 -8.31 2.54
CA PHE A 12 -6.70 -7.63 1.31
C PHE A 12 -5.20 -7.35 1.27
N VAL A 13 -4.63 -6.81 2.35
CA VAL A 13 -3.19 -6.53 2.42
C VAL A 13 -2.37 -7.83 2.38
N GLU A 14 -2.84 -8.89 3.04
CA GLU A 14 -2.21 -10.22 2.95
C GLU A 14 -2.16 -10.75 1.51
N LEU A 15 -3.30 -10.71 0.80
CA LEU A 15 -3.37 -11.13 -0.61
C LEU A 15 -2.57 -10.21 -1.54
N TYR A 16 -2.52 -8.92 -1.23
CA TYR A 16 -1.72 -7.97 -1.99
C TYR A 16 -0.21 -8.25 -1.80
N GLN A 17 0.21 -8.59 -0.59
CA GLN A 17 1.59 -8.94 -0.29
C GLN A 17 2.05 -10.20 -1.05
N THR A 18 1.20 -11.23 -1.17
CA THR A 18 1.55 -12.46 -1.90
C THR A 18 1.72 -12.24 -3.40
N GLU A 19 1.01 -11.26 -3.97
CA GLU A 19 1.10 -10.90 -5.38
C GLU A 19 2.23 -9.86 -5.61
N GLU A 20 3.48 -10.31 -5.51
CA GLU A 20 4.67 -9.44 -5.68
C GLU A 20 4.63 -8.61 -6.97
N ILE A 21 4.00 -9.12 -8.03
CA ILE A 21 3.91 -8.42 -9.31
C ILE A 21 3.18 -7.07 -9.21
N LEU A 22 2.34 -6.88 -8.19
CA LEU A 22 1.56 -5.66 -7.97
C LEU A 22 2.39 -4.54 -7.32
N TRP A 23 3.29 -4.87 -6.40
CA TRP A 23 4.03 -3.89 -5.59
C TRP A 23 5.54 -3.91 -5.80
N ASN A 24 6.11 -5.03 -6.24
CA ASN A 24 7.53 -5.20 -6.46
C ASN A 24 7.91 -4.70 -7.85
N ALA A 25 8.37 -3.45 -7.93
CA ALA A 25 8.84 -2.86 -9.17
C ALA A 25 10.14 -3.49 -9.73
N LYS A 26 10.86 -4.30 -8.93
CA LYS A 26 11.99 -5.13 -9.43
C LYS A 26 11.51 -6.44 -10.07
N HIS A 27 10.24 -6.80 -9.92
CA HIS A 27 9.72 -8.04 -10.49
C HIS A 27 9.77 -7.98 -12.02
N ARG A 28 10.35 -9.00 -12.66
CA ARG A 28 10.55 -9.05 -14.12
C ARG A 28 9.27 -8.82 -14.92
N ASN A 29 8.14 -9.24 -14.37
CA ASN A 29 6.81 -9.11 -14.98
C ASN A 29 6.03 -7.87 -14.50
N HIS A 30 6.60 -6.97 -13.70
CA HIS A 30 5.88 -5.76 -13.24
C HIS A 30 5.49 -4.82 -14.39
N LYS A 31 6.22 -4.89 -15.52
CA LYS A 31 5.87 -4.14 -16.74
C LYS A 31 4.77 -4.82 -17.58
N ASP A 32 4.41 -6.05 -17.24
CA ASP A 32 3.40 -6.83 -17.95
C ASP A 32 2.01 -6.51 -17.39
N LYS A 33 1.30 -5.64 -18.11
CA LYS A 33 -0.05 -5.19 -17.74
C LYS A 33 -1.05 -6.34 -17.68
N ALA A 34 -0.89 -7.38 -18.51
CA ALA A 34 -1.80 -8.53 -18.51
C ALA A 34 -1.64 -9.32 -17.22
N LYS A 35 -0.39 -9.63 -16.83
CA LYS A 35 -0.12 -10.34 -15.58
C LYS A 35 -0.53 -9.54 -14.35
N MET A 36 -0.28 -8.23 -14.32
CA MET A 36 -0.79 -7.36 -13.25
C MET A 36 -2.30 -7.42 -13.15
N ASN A 37 -3.01 -7.37 -14.28
CA ASN A 37 -4.46 -7.49 -14.30
C ASN A 37 -4.94 -8.87 -13.79
N ASP A 38 -4.23 -9.95 -14.13
CA ASP A 38 -4.53 -11.29 -13.63
C ASP A 38 -4.39 -11.38 -12.12
N ALA A 39 -3.35 -10.78 -11.52
CA ALA A 39 -3.23 -10.72 -10.06
C ALA A 39 -4.38 -9.94 -9.42
N TRP A 40 -4.73 -8.76 -9.96
CA TRP A 40 -5.90 -8.02 -9.50
C TRP A 40 -7.19 -8.85 -9.61
N CYS A 41 -7.35 -9.59 -10.71
CA CYS A 41 -8.50 -10.47 -10.91
C CYS A 41 -8.52 -11.62 -9.88
N ARG A 42 -7.38 -12.19 -9.52
CA ARG A 42 -7.29 -13.21 -8.46
C ARG A 42 -7.75 -12.67 -7.12
N ILE A 43 -7.23 -11.51 -6.69
CA ILE A 43 -7.64 -10.87 -5.43
C ILE A 43 -9.13 -10.52 -5.45
N SER A 44 -9.60 -9.95 -6.56
CA SER A 44 -11.02 -9.60 -6.78
C SER A 44 -11.94 -10.80 -6.64
N LYS A 45 -11.57 -11.95 -7.21
CA LYS A 45 -12.33 -13.21 -7.08
C LYS A 45 -12.34 -13.75 -5.66
N ILE A 46 -11.22 -13.65 -4.93
CA ILE A 46 -11.12 -14.17 -3.55
C ILE A 46 -11.96 -13.34 -2.58
N LEU A 47 -11.92 -12.02 -2.70
CA LEU A 47 -12.65 -11.12 -1.81
C LEU A 47 -14.07 -10.80 -2.30
N ASN A 48 -14.40 -11.16 -3.54
CA ASN A 48 -15.62 -10.77 -4.23
C ASN A 48 -15.82 -9.23 -4.27
N ILE A 49 -14.72 -8.51 -4.50
CA ILE A 49 -14.67 -7.04 -4.53
C ILE A 49 -14.23 -6.59 -5.93
N PRO A 50 -14.84 -5.57 -6.54
CA PRO A 50 -14.41 -5.03 -7.83
C PRO A 50 -12.95 -4.58 -7.80
N ILE A 51 -12.21 -4.82 -8.91
CA ILE A 51 -10.80 -4.41 -9.04
C ILE A 51 -10.62 -2.90 -8.81
N GLU A 52 -11.60 -2.08 -9.22
CA GLU A 52 -11.57 -0.63 -9.00
C GLU A 52 -11.57 -0.28 -7.51
N ASP A 53 -12.45 -0.90 -6.72
CA ASP A 53 -12.51 -0.70 -5.27
C ASP A 53 -11.22 -1.17 -4.59
N LEU A 54 -10.64 -2.28 -5.06
CA LEU A 54 -9.34 -2.76 -4.56
C LEU A 54 -8.21 -1.75 -4.82
N LYS A 55 -8.16 -1.18 -6.04
CA LYS A 55 -7.17 -0.16 -6.42
C LYS A 55 -7.35 1.12 -5.59
N ASN A 56 -8.58 1.57 -5.43
CA ASN A 56 -8.88 2.74 -4.60
C ASN A 56 -8.48 2.51 -3.13
N LYS A 57 -8.71 1.31 -2.61
CA LYS A 57 -8.33 0.96 -1.24
C LYS A 57 -6.81 0.92 -1.07
N ILE A 58 -6.06 0.27 -1.96
CA ILE A 58 -4.59 0.23 -1.82
C ILE A 58 -4.00 1.63 -1.95
N ASN A 59 -4.56 2.50 -2.80
CA ASN A 59 -4.12 3.89 -2.91
C ASN A 59 -4.29 4.64 -1.58
N SER A 60 -5.46 4.50 -0.93
CA SER A 60 -5.72 5.08 0.39
C SER A 60 -4.78 4.55 1.49
N ILE A 61 -4.57 3.23 1.51
CA ILE A 61 -3.63 2.56 2.42
C ILE A 61 -2.20 3.10 2.20
N MET A 62 -1.75 3.18 0.95
CA MET A 62 -0.41 3.64 0.60
C MET A 62 -0.21 5.13 0.91
N ALA A 63 -1.22 5.98 0.69
CA ALA A 63 -1.18 7.39 1.08
C ALA A 63 -0.97 7.54 2.59
N THR A 64 -1.75 6.78 3.38
CA THR A 64 -1.62 6.71 4.85
C THR A 64 -0.23 6.23 5.25
N PHE A 65 0.27 5.15 4.65
CA PHE A 65 1.59 4.60 4.91
C PHE A 65 2.72 5.61 4.63
N ARG A 66 2.68 6.32 3.48
CA ARG A 66 3.68 7.35 3.15
C ARG A 66 3.65 8.53 4.13
N GLY A 67 2.46 8.96 4.56
CA GLY A 67 2.30 9.98 5.59
C GLY A 67 2.95 9.57 6.91
N ASN A 68 2.69 8.34 7.36
CA ASN A 68 3.33 7.73 8.53
C ASN A 68 4.86 7.65 8.39
N LEU A 69 5.35 7.19 7.23
CA LEU A 69 6.77 7.05 6.96
C LEU A 69 7.51 8.39 6.99
N ARG A 70 6.92 9.45 6.41
CA ARG A 70 7.47 10.82 6.47
C ARG A 70 7.58 11.32 7.91
N LYS A 71 6.54 11.12 8.72
CA LYS A 71 6.56 11.48 10.16
C LYS A 71 7.64 10.73 10.92
N LYS A 72 7.79 9.41 10.69
CA LYS A 72 8.87 8.58 11.27
C LYS A 72 10.25 9.13 10.90
N LYS A 73 10.51 9.38 9.62
CA LYS A 73 11.80 9.93 9.14
C LYS A 73 12.09 11.32 9.72
N ALA A 74 11.08 12.18 9.83
CA ALA A 74 11.23 13.51 10.42
C ALA A 74 11.53 13.45 11.93
N SER A 75 10.87 12.55 12.68
CA SER A 75 11.14 12.34 14.11
C SER A 75 12.58 11.89 14.36
N ILE A 76 13.10 10.97 13.55
CA ILE A 76 14.50 10.52 13.64
C ILE A 76 15.48 11.69 13.38
N LYS A 77 15.20 12.54 12.40
CA LYS A 77 16.11 13.64 12.00
C LYS A 77 16.19 14.78 13.03
N SER A 78 15.10 15.06 13.75
CA SER A 78 15.02 16.21 14.66
C SER A 78 15.55 15.94 16.07
N GLY A 79 16.05 14.73 16.38
CA GLY A 79 16.54 14.38 17.72
C GLY A 79 15.48 14.39 18.82
N ALA A 80 14.22 14.63 18.46
CA ALA A 80 13.09 14.57 19.37
C ALA A 80 12.82 13.09 19.70
N GLY A 81 12.87 12.78 20.99
CA GLY A 81 12.81 11.44 21.56
C GLY A 81 11.73 10.54 20.97
N GLN A 82 12.09 9.25 20.94
CA GLN A 82 11.30 8.09 20.60
C GLN A 82 9.82 8.17 21.02
N ASN A 83 8.94 7.75 20.10
CA ASN A 83 7.64 7.10 20.36
C ASN A 83 6.56 8.04 20.99
N ASP A 84 5.25 7.92 20.75
CA ASP A 84 4.54 6.66 20.91
C ASP A 84 3.13 6.57 20.27
N ILE A 85 2.48 7.65 19.83
CA ILE A 85 1.01 7.54 19.69
C ILE A 85 0.55 7.07 18.31
N TYR A 86 1.24 7.42 17.22
CA TYR A 86 0.69 7.17 15.88
C TYR A 86 1.07 5.81 15.27
N ARG A 87 2.18 5.21 15.71
CA ARG A 87 2.66 3.90 15.22
C ARG A 87 1.79 2.73 15.66
N GLN A 88 1.10 2.84 16.80
CA GLN A 88 0.32 1.73 17.37
C GLN A 88 -1.15 1.69 16.89
N ILE A 89 -1.69 2.77 16.28
CA ILE A 89 -3.13 2.84 15.98
C ILE A 89 -3.48 2.19 14.63
N TRP A 90 -2.56 2.20 13.65
CA TRP A 90 -2.89 1.65 12.34
C TRP A 90 -2.49 0.18 12.21
N PHE A 91 -3.48 -0.70 12.39
CA PHE A 91 -3.32 -2.17 12.35
C PHE A 91 -2.69 -2.74 11.07
N LEU A 92 -2.66 -1.98 9.96
CA LEU A 92 -2.01 -2.40 8.70
C LEU A 92 -0.57 -1.91 8.55
N TYR A 93 -0.09 -1.05 9.44
CA TYR A 93 1.23 -0.42 9.29
C TYR A 93 2.36 -1.44 9.29
N ASP A 94 2.35 -2.39 10.24
CA ASP A 94 3.40 -3.40 10.37
C ASP A 94 3.45 -4.35 9.17
N GLN A 95 2.27 -4.74 8.66
CA GLN A 95 2.20 -5.57 7.44
C GLN A 95 2.80 -4.83 6.24
N MET A 96 2.41 -3.57 6.04
CA MET A 96 2.93 -2.75 4.94
C MET A 96 4.45 -2.53 5.07
N GLU A 97 4.96 -2.25 6.28
CA GLU A 97 6.39 -2.07 6.53
C GLU A 97 7.19 -3.36 6.28
N SER A 98 6.62 -4.55 6.53
CA SER A 98 7.29 -5.84 6.37
C SER A 98 7.78 -6.13 4.95
N PHE A 99 6.98 -5.81 3.93
CA PHE A 99 7.34 -6.06 2.53
C PHE A 99 7.82 -4.81 1.78
N LEU A 100 7.34 -3.61 2.16
CA LEU A 100 7.80 -2.35 1.54
C LEU A 100 9.07 -1.80 2.17
N GLY A 101 9.31 -2.07 3.46
CA GLY A 101 10.53 -1.64 4.16
C GLY A 101 11.79 -2.17 3.48
N LYS A 102 11.76 -3.44 3.03
CA LYS A 102 12.84 -4.08 2.28
C LYS A 102 13.13 -3.42 0.93
N LEU A 103 12.12 -2.81 0.29
CA LEU A 103 12.29 -2.08 -0.96
C LEU A 103 12.80 -0.65 -0.73
N ASN A 104 12.49 -0.05 0.41
CA ASN A 104 12.78 1.36 0.69
C ASN A 104 14.28 1.63 0.97
N ASP A 105 15.08 0.62 1.26
CA ASP A 105 16.55 0.73 1.25
C ASP A 105 17.10 0.92 -0.18
N CYS A 106 16.30 0.60 -1.20
CA CYS A 106 16.61 0.75 -2.62
C CYS A 106 15.68 1.77 -3.29
N ASN A 107 15.62 3.02 -2.79
CA ASN A 107 15.21 4.23 -3.53
C ASN A 107 14.32 4.05 -4.78
N MET A 108 13.17 3.36 -4.66
CA MET A 108 12.15 3.38 -5.71
C MET A 108 11.04 4.29 -5.23
N THR A 109 11.11 5.53 -5.73
CA THR A 109 10.00 6.47 -5.77
C THR A 109 8.79 5.75 -6.38
N LEU A 110 7.90 5.24 -5.53
CA LEU A 110 6.55 4.86 -5.88
C LEU A 110 5.78 6.14 -6.23
N ASN A 111 6.14 6.74 -7.37
CA ASN A 111 5.37 7.76 -8.05
C ASN A 111 4.12 7.06 -8.58
N THR A 112 3.03 7.21 -7.86
CA THR A 112 1.72 7.19 -8.48
C THR A 112 1.31 8.64 -8.53
N GLU A 113 1.42 9.22 -9.71
CA GLU A 113 1.07 10.60 -10.02
C GLU A 113 -0.36 10.88 -9.54
N GLU A 114 -0.51 11.67 -8.49
CA GLU A 114 -1.76 12.39 -8.22
C GLU A 114 -1.86 13.50 -9.27
N VAL A 115 -2.52 13.22 -10.39
CA VAL A 115 -3.05 14.29 -11.24
C VAL A 115 -4.37 14.72 -10.63
N ASN A 116 -4.31 15.88 -9.98
CA ASN A 116 -5.39 16.60 -9.33
C ASN A 116 -6.69 16.62 -10.15
N VAL A 117 -7.77 16.28 -9.46
CA VAL A 117 -9.14 16.61 -9.82
C VAL A 117 -9.32 18.13 -9.73
N ILE A 118 -9.80 18.77 -10.80
CA ILE A 118 -10.51 20.05 -10.69
C ILE A 118 -11.87 19.86 -11.38
N THR A 119 -12.88 19.64 -10.55
CA THR A 119 -14.30 19.71 -10.89
C THR A 119 -14.68 21.17 -11.09
N SER A 120 -15.42 21.50 -12.14
CA SER A 120 -16.19 22.75 -12.27
C SER A 120 -17.65 22.50 -11.90
#